data_AF-A0A9R0RW69-F1
#
_entry.id   AF-A0A9R0RW69-F1
#
_cell.length_a   1.000
_cell.length_b   1.000
_cell.length_c   1.000
_cell.angle_alpha   90.00
_cell.angle_beta   90.00
_cell.angle_gamma   90.00
#
_symmetry.space_group_name_H-M   'P 1'
#
loop_
_entity.id
_entity.type
_entity.pdbx_description
1 polymer ?
#
loop_
_entity_poly.entity_id
_entity_poly.type
_entity_poly.pdbx_seq_one_letter_code
_entity_poly.pdbx_strand_id
1 'polypeptide(L)'
;MDSTAPNFSSAAAVAAAAAAASGNGLQGGAGGDRPEDPSKQNLAQVTGSIQKTLGLLHQLNLNVSSFSSASQLPLLQRLNALVAELDTMQKLADGCNIQVPMEVVNLIDDGKNPDEFTRDVFNSCIAKNQITKGKTDAFKCVGHVKGNQHGCV
;
A
#
# COMPACT_ATOMS: atom_id res chain seq x y z
N MET A 1 -15.76 3.31 59.25
CA MET A 1 -16.43 2.18 58.60
C MET A 1 -16.24 2.42 57.10
N ASP A 2 -15.00 2.28 56.65
CA ASP A 2 -14.42 1.02 56.15
C ASP A 2 -14.98 0.76 54.73
N SER A 3 -14.32 1.22 53.68
CA SER A 3 -13.10 0.70 53.02
C SER A 3 -13.47 -0.13 51.79
N THR A 4 -12.62 0.01 50.78
CA THR A 4 -12.25 -1.04 49.81
C THR A 4 -13.02 -1.10 48.49
N ALA A 5 -12.37 -0.55 47.46
CA ALA A 5 -12.52 -0.94 46.07
C ALA A 5 -12.26 -2.45 45.87
N PRO A 6 -12.83 -3.12 44.86
CA PRO A 6 -12.25 -4.32 44.29
C PRO A 6 -11.49 -3.91 43.01
N ASN A 7 -10.19 -3.69 43.11
CA ASN A 7 -9.14 -4.69 42.90
C ASN A 7 -9.21 -5.36 41.52
N PHE A 8 -8.37 -4.84 40.62
CA PHE A 8 -7.83 -5.54 39.46
C PHE A 8 -7.03 -6.75 39.94
N SER A 9 -7.58 -7.96 39.81
CA SER A 9 -6.81 -9.20 39.76
C SER A 9 -7.70 -10.36 39.32
N SER A 10 -7.56 -10.76 38.06
CA SER A 10 -7.39 -12.18 37.75
C SER A 10 -6.69 -12.29 36.41
N ALA A 11 -5.37 -12.45 36.49
CA ALA A 11 -4.60 -13.08 35.42
C ALA A 11 -5.09 -14.53 35.30
N ALA A 12 -5.80 -14.83 34.22
CA ALA A 12 -6.00 -16.20 33.79
C ALA A 12 -5.34 -16.34 32.42
N ALA A 13 -4.11 -16.84 32.44
CA ALA A 13 -3.47 -17.45 31.30
C ALA A 13 -4.39 -18.56 30.77
N VAL A 14 -4.74 -18.50 29.49
CA VAL A 14 -5.29 -19.65 28.77
C VAL A 14 -4.50 -19.83 27.48
N ALA A 15 -3.45 -20.62 27.67
CA ALA A 15 -2.90 -21.63 26.77
C ALA A 15 -3.09 -21.41 25.27
N ALA A 16 -1.95 -21.17 24.61
CA ALA A 16 -1.74 -21.48 23.21
C ALA A 16 -2.04 -22.98 22.97
N ALA A 17 -3.17 -23.28 22.35
CA ALA A 17 -3.41 -24.56 21.71
C ALA A 17 -3.17 -24.39 20.20
N ALA A 18 -1.94 -24.69 19.78
CA ALA A 18 -1.61 -24.88 18.38
C ALA A 18 -2.30 -26.17 17.89
N ALA A 19 -3.47 -26.03 17.27
CA ALA A 19 -4.08 -27.10 16.52
C ALA A 19 -3.42 -27.14 15.13
N ALA A 20 -2.66 -28.22 14.90
CA ALA A 20 -2.04 -28.54 13.62
C ALA A 20 -3.11 -28.68 12.52
N ALA A 21 -3.24 -27.65 11.69
CA ALA A 21 -3.87 -27.79 10.39
C ALA A 21 -2.81 -28.32 9.43
N SER A 22 -3.02 -29.56 8.97
CA SER A 22 -2.27 -30.21 7.90
C SER A 22 -2.24 -29.29 6.67
N GLY A 23 -1.15 -28.54 6.53
CA GLY A 23 -0.84 -27.76 5.35
C GLY A 23 0.03 -28.61 4.44
N ASN A 24 -0.53 -29.05 3.32
CA ASN A 24 0.26 -29.49 2.17
C ASN A 24 1.10 -28.30 1.68
N GLY A 25 2.27 -28.14 2.28
CA GLY A 25 3.28 -27.17 1.88
C GLY A 25 3.88 -27.59 0.54
N LEU A 26 3.43 -26.93 -0.52
CA LEU A 26 4.12 -26.91 -1.81
C LEU A 26 5.54 -26.39 -1.59
N GLN A 27 6.49 -27.32 -1.69
CA GLN A 27 7.78 -27.17 -2.37
C GLN A 27 8.45 -25.79 -2.23
N GLY A 28 9.35 -25.68 -1.25
CA GLY A 28 10.45 -24.72 -1.32
C GLY A 28 11.29 -25.03 -2.56
N GLY A 29 11.10 -24.23 -3.61
CA GLY A 29 11.89 -24.22 -4.83
C GLY A 29 12.83 -23.02 -4.84
N ALA A 30 14.11 -23.32 -5.07
CA ALA A 30 15.23 -22.41 -5.11
C ALA A 30 15.03 -21.17 -5.99
N GLY A 31 15.80 -20.12 -5.68
CA GLY A 31 15.92 -18.91 -6.47
C GLY A 31 16.13 -19.23 -7.94
N GLY A 32 15.13 -18.87 -8.74
CA GLY A 32 15.25 -18.71 -10.17
C GLY A 32 14.87 -17.27 -10.48
N ASP A 33 15.74 -16.59 -11.23
CA ASP A 33 15.44 -15.36 -11.97
C ASP A 33 14.05 -15.52 -12.62
N ARG A 34 13.03 -14.99 -11.94
CA ARG A 34 11.70 -14.86 -12.52
C ARG A 34 11.83 -13.72 -13.52
N PRO A 35 11.31 -13.85 -14.76
CA PRO A 35 11.31 -12.73 -15.69
C PRO A 35 10.74 -11.52 -14.97
N GLU A 36 11.56 -10.47 -14.82
CA GLU A 36 11.14 -9.21 -14.22
C GLU A 36 9.84 -8.79 -14.91
N ASP A 37 8.75 -8.61 -14.15
CA ASP A 37 7.45 -8.31 -14.73
C ASP A 37 7.59 -7.04 -15.59
N PRO A 38 7.26 -7.06 -16.89
CA PRO A 38 7.52 -5.94 -17.81
C PRO A 38 6.89 -4.62 -17.32
N SER A 39 5.78 -4.71 -16.58
CA SER A 39 5.14 -3.57 -15.93
C SER A 39 6.00 -2.90 -14.84
N LYS A 40 6.80 -3.67 -14.08
CA LYS A 40 7.72 -3.13 -13.08
C LYS A 40 8.88 -2.40 -13.73
N GLN A 41 9.39 -2.93 -14.85
CA GLN A 41 10.44 -2.29 -15.62
C GLN A 41 9.95 -0.97 -16.25
N ASN A 42 8.74 -0.95 -16.80
CA ASN A 42 8.11 0.30 -17.30
C ASN A 42 7.95 1.34 -16.17
N LEU A 43 7.52 0.91 -14.98
CA LEU A 43 7.39 1.81 -13.82
C LEU A 43 8.74 2.40 -13.40
N ALA A 44 9.80 1.58 -13.38
CA ALA A 44 11.15 2.06 -13.09
C ALA A 44 11.63 3.10 -14.12
N GLN A 45 11.32 2.90 -15.40
CA GLN A 45 11.64 3.85 -16.47
C GLN A 45 10.86 5.16 -16.31
N VAL A 46 9.55 5.11 -16.03
CA VAL A 46 8.73 6.29 -15.76
C VAL A 46 9.26 7.03 -14.53
N THR A 47 9.61 6.32 -13.46
CA THR A 47 10.19 6.90 -12.25
C THR A 47 11.52 7.62 -12.54
N GLY A 48 12.40 7.01 -13.33
CA GLY A 48 13.65 7.64 -13.75
C GLY A 48 13.43 8.90 -14.60
N SER A 49 12.45 8.89 -15.50
CA SER A 49 12.08 10.06 -16.32
C SER A 49 11.49 11.20 -15.47
N ILE A 50 10.66 10.89 -14.47
CA ILE A 50 10.15 11.87 -13.50
C ILE A 50 11.32 12.52 -12.72
N GLN A 51 12.26 11.71 -12.22
CA GLN A 51 13.44 12.23 -11.51
C GLN A 51 14.29 13.13 -12.40
N LYS A 52 14.51 12.75 -13.67
CA LYS A 52 15.23 13.56 -14.65
C LYS A 52 14.50 14.87 -14.94
N THR A 53 13.18 14.85 -15.07
CA THR A 53 12.33 16.03 -15.26
C THR A 53 12.44 17.00 -14.08
N LEU A 54 12.38 16.49 -12.85
CA LEU A 54 12.59 17.29 -11.63
C LEU A 54 13.98 17.94 -11.61
N GLY A 55 15.01 17.19 -12.00
CA GLY A 55 16.38 17.71 -12.11
C GLY A 55 16.50 18.84 -13.14
N LEU A 56 15.89 18.67 -14.32
CA LEU A 56 15.86 19.70 -15.36
C LEU A 56 15.12 20.96 -14.91
N LEU A 57 13.96 20.83 -14.25
CA LEU A 57 13.22 21.94 -13.67
C LEU A 57 14.05 22.69 -12.62
N HIS A 58 14.75 21.97 -11.75
CA HIS A 58 15.62 22.59 -10.76
C HIS A 58 16.77 23.37 -11.41
N GLN A 59 17.47 22.77 -12.38
CA GLN A 59 18.53 23.48 -13.12
C GLN A 59 18.01 24.69 -13.88
N LEU A 60 16.80 24.59 -14.46
CA LEU A 60 16.17 25.71 -15.14
C LEU A 60 15.92 26.86 -14.16
N ASN A 61 15.40 26.56 -12.98
CA ASN A 61 15.19 27.56 -11.93
C ASN A 61 16.50 28.25 -11.51
N LEU A 62 17.59 27.51 -11.36
CA LEU A 62 18.91 28.10 -11.02
C LEU A 62 19.44 29.03 -12.11
N ASN A 63 19.28 28.63 -13.38
CA ASN A 63 19.69 29.44 -14.53
C ASN A 63 18.87 30.72 -14.69
N VAL A 64 17.56 30.66 -14.40
CA VAL A 64 16.67 31.83 -14.43
C VAL A 64 16.95 32.75 -13.25
N SER A 65 17.21 32.19 -12.07
CA SER A 65 17.51 32.95 -10.84
C SER A 65 18.83 33.74 -10.94
N SER A 66 19.81 33.23 -11.69
CA SER A 66 21.11 33.89 -11.90
C SER A 66 21.37 34.20 -13.38
N PHE A 67 20.32 34.69 -14.07
CA PHE A 67 20.39 34.94 -15.51
C PHE A 67 21.47 35.98 -15.88
N SER A 68 22.21 35.70 -16.95
CA SER A 68 23.13 36.64 -17.60
C SER A 68 23.09 36.43 -19.12
N SER A 69 23.59 37.40 -19.90
CA SER A 69 23.63 37.27 -21.37
C SER A 69 24.38 36.03 -21.85
N ALA A 70 25.36 35.54 -21.09
CA ALA A 70 26.10 34.32 -21.40
C ALA A 70 25.28 33.03 -21.16
N SER A 71 24.25 33.07 -20.30
CA SER A 71 23.41 31.91 -19.98
C SER A 71 22.18 31.75 -20.88
N GLN A 72 21.97 32.66 -21.85
CA GLN A 72 20.83 32.60 -22.78
C GLN A 72 20.78 31.30 -23.61
N LEU A 73 21.89 30.92 -24.23
CA LEU A 73 21.93 29.68 -25.03
C LEU A 73 21.79 28.42 -24.16
N PRO A 74 22.50 28.28 -23.02
CA PRO A 74 22.30 27.17 -22.07
C PRO A 74 20.88 27.10 -21.47
N LEU A 75 20.16 28.22 -21.35
CA LEU A 75 18.77 28.26 -20.89
C LEU A 75 17.84 27.65 -21.95
N LEU A 76 17.96 28.09 -23.20
CA LEU A 76 17.19 27.56 -24.33
C LEU A 76 17.40 26.05 -24.51
N GLN A 77 18.65 25.59 -24.43
CA GLN A 77 18.98 24.17 -24.50
C GLN A 77 18.30 23.36 -23.39
N ARG A 78 18.26 23.87 -22.16
CA ARG A 78 17.61 23.21 -21.03
C ARG A 78 16.08 23.21 -21.14
N LEU A 79 15.48 24.28 -21.66
CA LEU A 79 14.05 24.32 -21.96
C LEU A 79 13.67 23.25 -22.98
N ASN A 80 14.43 23.16 -24.09
CA ASN A 80 14.19 22.13 -25.11
C ASN A 80 14.41 20.72 -24.55
N ALA A 81 15.41 20.52 -23.69
CA ALA A 81 15.63 19.24 -23.00
C ALA A 81 14.46 18.87 -22.08
N LEU A 82 13.89 19.84 -21.35
CA LEU A 82 12.70 19.62 -20.52
C LEU A 82 11.49 19.20 -21.38
N VAL A 83 11.24 19.90 -22.48
CA VAL A 83 10.14 19.57 -23.40
C VAL A 83 10.31 18.15 -23.98
N ALA A 84 11.53 17.80 -24.40
CA ALA A 84 11.83 16.46 -24.91
C ALA A 84 11.66 15.36 -23.84
N GLU A 85 12.03 15.65 -22.60
CA GLU A 85 11.85 14.71 -21.49
C GLU A 85 10.38 14.53 -21.12
N LEU A 86 9.57 15.60 -21.13
CA LEU A 86 8.13 15.50 -20.89
C LEU A 86 7.41 14.67 -21.97
N ASP A 87 7.80 14.81 -23.23
CA ASP A 87 7.31 13.95 -24.32
C ASP A 87 7.72 12.48 -24.14
N THR A 88 8.96 12.25 -23.68
CA THR A 88 9.44 10.90 -23.36
C THR A 88 8.66 10.29 -22.19
N MET A 89 8.43 11.07 -21.13
CA MET A 89 7.66 10.67 -19.96
C MET A 89 6.21 10.28 -20.34
N GLN A 90 5.58 11.07 -21.21
CA GLN A 90 4.23 10.79 -21.70
C GLN A 90 4.16 9.46 -22.47
N LYS A 91 5.15 9.19 -23.35
CA LYS A 91 5.23 7.92 -24.11
C LYS A 91 5.48 6.71 -23.22
N LEU A 92 6.30 6.86 -22.18
CA LEU A 92 6.56 5.79 -21.22
C LEU A 92 5.33 5.50 -20.34
N ALA A 93 4.51 6.52 -20.06
CA ALA A 93 3.30 6.37 -19.25
C ALA A 93 2.26 5.42 -19.87
N ASP A 94 2.19 5.35 -21.20
CA ASP A 94 1.28 4.42 -21.91
C ASP A 94 1.58 2.94 -21.60
N GLY A 95 2.82 2.62 -21.21
CA GLY A 95 3.25 1.28 -20.79
C GLY A 95 2.92 0.93 -19.33
N CYS A 96 2.37 1.87 -18.56
CA CYS A 96 2.04 1.72 -17.14
C CYS A 96 0.52 1.60 -16.91
N ASN A 97 -0.03 0.42 -17.18
CA ASN A 97 -1.45 0.13 -16.94
C ASN A 97 -1.72 -0.26 -15.48
N ILE A 98 -1.60 0.68 -14.55
CA ILE A 98 -1.90 0.49 -13.13
C ILE A 98 -3.20 1.21 -12.79
N GLN A 99 -4.11 0.52 -12.10
CA GLN A 99 -5.34 1.14 -11.60
C GLN A 99 -5.07 1.84 -10.27
N VAL A 100 -5.38 3.13 -10.20
CA VAL A 100 -5.24 3.95 -9.00
C VAL A 100 -6.64 4.34 -8.52
N PRO A 101 -7.03 3.98 -7.28
CA PRO A 101 -8.29 4.42 -6.68
C PRO A 101 -8.34 5.95 -6.56
N MET A 102 -9.53 6.54 -6.71
CA MET A 102 -9.68 7.99 -6.71
C MET A 102 -9.32 8.61 -5.34
N GLU A 103 -9.57 7.87 -4.27
CA GLU A 103 -9.23 8.26 -2.91
C GLU A 103 -7.73 8.48 -2.74
N VAL A 104 -6.89 7.70 -3.42
CA VAL A 104 -5.43 7.85 -3.39
C VAL A 104 -5.00 9.16 -4.06
N VAL A 105 -5.63 9.52 -5.17
CA VAL A 105 -5.34 10.79 -5.87
C VAL A 105 -5.75 11.99 -5.02
N ASN A 106 -6.91 11.93 -4.36
CA ASN A 106 -7.35 12.99 -3.45
C ASN A 106 -6.36 13.18 -2.28
N LEU A 107 -5.79 12.10 -1.73
CA LEU A 107 -4.75 12.20 -0.70
C LEU A 107 -3.49 12.92 -1.21
N ILE A 108 -3.11 12.69 -2.46
CA ILE A 108 -1.97 13.37 -3.09
C ILE A 108 -2.25 14.87 -3.23
N ASP A 109 -3.44 15.24 -3.71
CA ASP A 109 -3.86 16.64 -3.87
C ASP A 109 -3.92 17.38 -2.53
N ASP A 110 -4.36 16.71 -1.47
CA ASP A 110 -4.38 17.23 -0.10
C ASP A 110 -2.98 17.27 0.57
N GLY A 111 -1.93 16.75 -0.09
CA GLY A 111 -0.58 16.66 0.46
C GLY A 111 -0.42 15.63 1.58
N LYS A 112 -1.30 14.63 1.66
CA LYS A 112 -1.23 13.52 2.62
C LYS A 112 -0.47 12.32 2.06
N ASN A 113 -0.09 11.41 2.95
CA ASN A 113 0.59 10.18 2.54
C ASN A 113 -0.41 9.20 1.90
N PRO A 114 -0.25 8.77 0.64
CA PRO A 114 -1.17 7.84 -0.02
C PRO A 114 -1.26 6.46 0.66
N ASP A 115 -0.25 6.04 1.45
CA ASP A 115 -0.31 4.77 2.19
C ASP A 115 -1.36 4.75 3.31
N GLU A 116 -1.88 5.92 3.70
CA GLU A 116 -3.02 6.02 4.62
C GLU A 116 -4.23 5.27 4.07
N PHE A 117 -4.53 5.40 2.77
CA PHE A 117 -5.58 4.64 2.11
C PHE A 117 -5.32 3.12 2.19
N THR A 118 -4.10 2.69 1.88
CA THR A 118 -3.71 1.27 1.94
C THR A 118 -3.91 0.69 3.33
N ARG A 119 -3.48 1.43 4.36
CA ARG A 119 -3.63 1.06 5.77
C ARG A 119 -5.10 0.96 6.17
N ASP A 120 -5.92 1.93 5.77
CA ASP A 120 -7.34 1.98 6.14
C ASP A 120 -8.14 0.86 5.46
N VAL A 121 -7.84 0.55 4.20
CA VAL A 121 -8.41 -0.61 3.50
C VAL A 121 -8.02 -1.91 4.19
N PHE A 122 -6.76 -2.07 4.57
CA PHE A 122 -6.30 -3.27 5.27
C PHE A 122 -6.98 -3.46 6.64
N ASN A 123 -7.05 -2.40 7.44
CA ASN A 123 -7.73 -2.41 8.73
C ASN A 123 -9.24 -2.69 8.59
N SER A 124 -9.87 -2.09 7.57
CA SER A 124 -11.27 -2.36 7.24
C SER A 124 -11.52 -3.81 6.85
N CYS A 125 -10.60 -4.41 6.09
CA CYS A 125 -10.65 -5.83 5.73
C CYS A 125 -10.53 -6.74 6.96
N ILE A 126 -9.62 -6.43 7.90
CA ILE A 126 -9.48 -7.18 9.16
C ILE A 126 -10.79 -7.12 9.95
N ALA A 127 -11.33 -5.91 10.18
CA ALA A 127 -12.56 -5.72 10.93
C ALA A 127 -13.75 -6.47 10.29
N LYS A 128 -13.92 -6.33 8.97
CA LYS A 128 -14.97 -7.03 8.22
C LYS A 128 -14.80 -8.54 8.25
N ASN A 129 -13.56 -9.05 8.21
CA ASN A 129 -13.29 -10.48 8.32
C ASN A 129 -13.68 -11.03 9.70
N GLN A 130 -13.31 -10.33 10.78
CA GLN A 130 -13.71 -10.70 12.15
C GLN A 130 -15.23 -10.72 12.33
N ILE A 131 -15.93 -9.68 11.84
CA ILE A 131 -17.39 -9.61 11.89
C ILE A 131 -18.01 -10.77 11.10
N THR A 132 -17.48 -11.07 9.90
CA THR A 132 -18.00 -12.16 9.06
C THR A 132 -17.79 -13.53 9.71
N LYS A 133 -16.63 -13.74 10.34
CA LYS A 133 -16.33 -14.94 11.12
C LYS A 133 -17.30 -15.07 12.30
N GLY A 134 -17.48 -14.01 13.09
CA GLY A 134 -18.41 -14.01 14.23
C GLY A 134 -19.86 -14.28 13.82
N LYS A 135 -20.33 -13.67 12.72
CA LYS A 135 -21.65 -13.96 12.14
C LYS A 135 -21.79 -15.43 11.74
N THR A 136 -20.81 -15.96 11.02
CA THR A 136 -20.80 -17.36 10.58
C THR A 136 -20.81 -18.32 11.77
N ASP A 137 -20.04 -18.02 12.81
CA ASP A 137 -19.95 -18.82 14.03
C ASP A 137 -21.28 -18.82 14.81
N ALA A 138 -21.93 -17.66 14.90
CA ALA A 138 -23.28 -17.56 15.48
C ALA A 138 -24.30 -18.43 14.73
N PHE A 139 -24.27 -18.44 13.39
CA PHE A 139 -25.15 -19.32 12.60
C PHE A 139 -24.85 -20.81 12.81
N LYS A 140 -23.58 -21.19 12.97
CA LYS A 140 -23.20 -22.57 13.31
C LYS A 140 -23.71 -22.98 14.69
N CYS A 141 -23.55 -22.10 15.68
CA CYS A 141 -24.04 -22.31 17.04
C CYS A 141 -25.57 -22.51 17.06
N VAL A 142 -26.33 -21.64 16.38
CA VAL A 142 -27.81 -21.78 16.29
C VAL A 142 -28.23 -23.08 15.58
N GLY A 143 -27.50 -23.48 14.53
CA GLY A 143 -27.73 -24.77 13.86
C GLY A 143 -27.45 -25.97 14.78
N HIS A 144 -26.40 -25.90 15.60
CA HIS A 144 -26.03 -26.94 16.56
C HIS A 144 -27.05 -27.05 17.70
N VAL A 145 -27.53 -25.92 18.24
CA VAL A 145 -28.55 -25.88 19.30
C VAL A 145 -29.90 -26.43 18.83
N LYS A 146 -30.24 -26.31 17.52
CA LYS A 146 -31.45 -26.94 16.97
C LYS A 146 -31.28 -28.42 16.62
N GLY A 147 -30.05 -28.89 16.42
CA GLY A 147 -29.74 -30.31 16.17
C GLY A 147 -29.55 -31.15 17.43
N ASN A 148 -29.25 -30.52 18.58
CA ASN A 148 -29.00 -31.23 19.83
C ASN A 148 -29.81 -30.59 20.97
N GLN A 149 -31.02 -31.11 21.19
CA GLN A 149 -31.85 -30.76 22.36
C GLN A 149 -31.32 -31.39 23.67
N HIS A 150 -30.07 -31.85 23.69
CA HIS A 150 -29.36 -32.31 24.88
C HIS A 150 -27.97 -31.68 24.96
N GLY A 151 -27.87 -30.63 25.78
CA GLY A 151 -26.67 -30.28 26.53
C GLY A 151 -25.64 -29.37 25.85
N CYS A 152 -25.79 -28.05 26.05
CA CYS A 152 -24.63 -27.20 26.28
C CYS A 152 -24.51 -27.01 27.80
N VAL A 153 -23.50 -27.65 28.41
CA VAL A 153 -22.81 -27.14 29.61
C VAL A 153 -21.44 -26.68 29.14
#